data_AF-A0A6G2DA39-F1
#
_entry.id   AF-A0A6G2DA39-F1
#
_cell.length_a   1.000
_cell.length_b   1.000
_cell.length_c   1.000
_cell.angle_alpha   90.00
_cell.angle_beta   90.00
_cell.angle_gamma   90.00
#
_symmetry.space_group_name_H-M   'P 1'
#
loop_
_entity.id
_entity.type
_entity.pdbx_description
1 polymer ?
#
loop_
_entity_poly.entity_id
_entity_poly.type
_entity_poly.pdbx_seq_one_letter_code
_entity_poly.pdbx_strand_id
1 'polypeptide(L)'
;MEEMMKRLFILISMVLVSLYMVITSVDHREEILFGNYPSVDVTGMMINQPVASREEVTEALSHLAVEHNSLIARRIVEPNEAGETRFTYATYGEGKLPEGLTISSKESAETSDLLGSYLIVSGSLDGVSLQTTLKELGYQGFVSNGEDPFSIVLL
;
A
#
# COMPACT_ATOMS: atom_id res chain seq x y z
N MET A 1 1.61 39.77 -34.89
CA MET A 1 2.54 39.53 -33.75
C MET A 1 1.81 39.14 -32.47
N GLU A 2 0.72 39.82 -32.10
CA GLU A 2 -0.04 39.52 -30.87
C GLU A 2 -0.66 38.10 -30.85
N GLU A 3 -1.23 37.65 -31.97
CA GLU A 3 -1.83 36.31 -32.07
C GLU A 3 -0.80 35.18 -31.92
N MET A 4 0.41 35.39 -32.44
CA MET A 4 1.53 34.46 -32.36
C MET A 4 2.06 34.34 -30.93
N MET A 5 2.11 35.46 -30.19
CA MET A 5 2.47 35.47 -28.77
C MET A 5 1.46 34.74 -27.89
N LYS A 6 0.16 34.89 -28.18
CA LYS A 6 -0.91 34.16 -27.46
C LYS A 6 -0.84 32.65 -27.70
N ARG A 7 -0.62 32.23 -28.95
CA ARG A 7 -0.44 30.80 -29.30
C ARG A 7 0.82 30.21 -28.65
N LEU A 8 1.92 30.96 -28.65
CA LEU A 8 3.16 30.55 -27.99
C LEU A 8 2.98 30.43 -26.46
N PHE A 9 2.28 31.39 -25.84
CA PHE A 9 1.96 31.35 -24.41
C PHE A 9 1.08 30.14 -24.04
N ILE A 10 0.09 29.79 -24.87
CA ILE A 10 -0.75 28.61 -24.67
C ILE A 10 0.10 27.33 -24.78
N LEU A 11 0.95 27.23 -25.80
CA LEU A 11 1.84 26.06 -25.97
C LEU A 11 2.80 25.90 -24.78
N ILE A 12 3.44 26.98 -24.34
CA ILE A 12 4.32 26.96 -23.17
C ILE A 12 3.54 26.57 -21.92
N SER A 13 2.36 27.14 -21.71
CA SER A 13 1.49 26.80 -20.57
C SER A 13 1.10 25.31 -20.57
N MET A 14 0.72 24.75 -21.72
CA MET A 14 0.41 23.31 -21.83
C MET A 14 1.62 22.44 -21.51
N VAL A 15 2.80 22.81 -22.00
CA VAL A 15 4.05 22.09 -21.68
C VAL A 15 4.35 22.16 -20.18
N LEU A 16 4.24 23.35 -19.57
CA LEU A 16 4.49 23.52 -18.14
C LEU A 16 3.51 22.72 -17.27
N VAL A 17 2.22 22.72 -17.62
CA VAL A 17 1.21 21.91 -16.91
C VAL A 17 1.50 20.41 -17.07
N SER A 18 1.84 19.96 -18.28
CA SER A 18 2.19 18.55 -18.51
C SER A 18 3.43 18.12 -17.74
N LEU A 19 4.44 18.99 -17.67
CA LEU A 19 5.68 18.74 -16.92
C LEU A 19 5.40 18.70 -15.41
N TYR A 20 4.60 19.63 -14.91
CA TYR A 20 4.17 19.65 -13.52
C TYR A 20 3.46 18.36 -13.14
N MET A 21 2.51 17.89 -13.96
CA MET A 21 1.82 16.61 -13.72
C MET A 21 2.79 15.43 -13.68
N VAL A 22 3.78 15.37 -14.58
CA VAL A 22 4.79 14.29 -14.57
C VAL A 22 5.61 14.32 -13.29
N ILE A 23 6.05 15.50 -12.83
CA ILE A 23 6.82 15.65 -11.60
C ILE A 23 5.98 15.20 -10.40
N THR A 24 4.74 15.67 -10.27
CA THR A 24 3.86 15.29 -9.15
C THR A 24 3.52 13.80 -9.15
N SER A 25 3.32 13.19 -10.32
CA SER A 25 3.07 11.75 -10.43
C SER A 25 4.29 10.92 -10.03
N VAL A 26 5.51 11.40 -10.26
CA VAL A 26 6.73 10.72 -9.80
C VAL A 26 6.83 10.79 -8.28
N ASP A 27 6.49 11.93 -7.69
CA ASP A 27 6.54 12.18 -6.24
C ASP A 27 5.53 11.31 -5.48
N HIS A 28 4.33 11.11 -6.03
CA HIS A 28 3.26 10.32 -5.40
C HIS A 28 3.21 8.86 -5.88
N ARG A 29 4.29 8.33 -6.49
CA ARG A 29 4.30 6.97 -7.06
C ARG A 29 3.92 5.89 -6.06
N GLU A 30 4.43 5.96 -4.83
CA GLU A 30 4.16 4.94 -3.81
C GLU A 30 2.68 4.93 -3.41
N GLU A 31 2.04 6.09 -3.32
CA GLU A 31 0.61 6.21 -2.99
C GLU A 31 -0.28 5.71 -4.14
N ILE A 32 0.08 6.04 -5.39
CA ILE A 32 -0.60 5.53 -6.58
C ILE A 32 -0.46 4.00 -6.67
N LEU A 33 0.72 3.46 -6.37
CA LEU A 33 0.96 2.02 -6.36
C LEU A 33 0.20 1.32 -5.24
N PHE A 34 0.19 1.89 -4.03
CA PHE A 34 -0.58 1.38 -2.90
C PHE A 34 -2.08 1.25 -3.24
N GLY A 35 -2.65 2.28 -3.88
CA GLY A 35 -4.06 2.29 -4.26
C GLY A 35 -4.46 1.16 -5.21
N ASN A 36 -3.54 0.63 -6.02
CA ASN A 36 -3.86 -0.40 -7.01
C ASN A 36 -3.98 -1.83 -6.45
N TYR A 37 -3.55 -2.06 -5.21
CA TYR A 37 -3.59 -3.40 -4.62
C TYR A 37 -4.87 -3.62 -3.81
N PRO A 38 -5.54 -4.78 -3.97
CA PRO A 38 -6.49 -5.24 -2.98
C PRO A 38 -5.80 -5.33 -1.62
N SER A 39 -6.47 -4.89 -0.56
CA SER A 39 -5.90 -4.85 0.77
C SER A 39 -6.95 -5.14 1.85
N VAL A 40 -6.46 -5.40 3.05
CA VAL A 40 -7.27 -5.40 4.27
C VAL A 40 -6.72 -4.33 5.20
N ASP A 41 -7.56 -3.37 5.55
CA ASP A 41 -7.23 -2.32 6.50
C ASP A 41 -7.62 -2.76 7.90
N VAL A 42 -6.62 -3.09 8.71
CA VAL A 42 -6.79 -3.48 10.11
C VAL A 42 -6.85 -2.23 10.99
N THR A 43 -8.02 -1.97 11.56
CA THR A 43 -8.32 -0.73 12.31
C THR A 43 -8.36 -0.92 13.82
N GLY A 44 -8.34 -2.17 14.29
CA GLY A 44 -8.34 -2.44 15.72
C GLY A 44 -8.27 -3.92 16.07
N MET A 45 -8.45 -4.19 17.36
CA MET A 45 -8.50 -5.53 17.94
C MET A 45 -9.92 -5.86 18.37
N MET A 46 -10.27 -7.13 18.33
CA MET A 46 -11.55 -7.65 18.78
C MET A 46 -11.64 -7.58 20.33
N ILE A 47 -12.72 -6.98 20.85
CA ILE A 47 -12.87 -6.69 22.30
C ILE A 47 -13.03 -7.97 23.15
N ASN A 48 -13.57 -9.05 22.58
CA ASN A 48 -13.94 -10.28 23.31
C ASN A 48 -13.22 -11.54 22.80
N GLN A 49 -12.05 -11.38 22.19
CA GLN A 49 -11.26 -12.48 21.65
C GLN A 49 -9.78 -12.29 22.02
N PRO A 50 -9.04 -13.37 22.33
CA PRO A 50 -7.60 -13.29 22.46
C PRO A 50 -6.98 -12.73 21.17
N VAL A 51 -6.04 -11.81 21.32
CA VAL A 51 -5.25 -11.27 20.21
C VAL A 51 -3.99 -12.10 20.07
N ALA A 52 -3.73 -12.60 18.87
CA ALA A 52 -2.55 -13.40 18.57
C ALA A 52 -1.26 -12.59 18.78
N SER A 53 -0.20 -13.29 19.17
CA SER A 53 1.16 -12.75 19.22
C SER A 53 1.68 -12.42 17.82
N ARG A 54 2.75 -11.62 17.75
CA ARG A 54 3.37 -11.27 16.47
C ARG A 54 3.89 -12.48 15.71
N GLU A 55 4.44 -13.43 16.45
CA GLU A 55 4.97 -14.67 15.90
C GLU A 55 3.84 -15.49 15.26
N GLU A 56 2.70 -15.63 15.97
CA GLU A 56 1.50 -16.31 15.45
C GLU A 56 0.92 -15.60 14.22
N VAL A 57 0.87 -14.26 14.22
CA VAL A 57 0.42 -13.48 13.05
C VAL A 57 1.37 -13.69 11.87
N THR A 58 2.68 -13.64 12.12
CA THR A 58 3.70 -13.81 11.07
C THR A 58 3.63 -15.21 10.46
N GLU A 59 3.48 -16.23 11.29
CA GLU A 59 3.33 -17.62 10.85
C GLU A 59 2.04 -17.81 10.05
N ALA A 60 0.90 -17.37 10.58
CA ALA A 60 -0.40 -17.51 9.91
C ALA A 60 -0.44 -16.79 8.56
N LEU A 61 0.04 -15.54 8.50
CA LEU A 61 0.08 -14.78 7.25
C LEU A 61 1.07 -15.35 6.25
N SER A 62 2.22 -15.84 6.71
CA SER A 62 3.20 -16.49 5.82
C SER A 62 2.65 -17.79 5.26
N HIS A 63 1.98 -18.60 6.08
CA HIS A 63 1.34 -19.83 5.64
C HIS A 63 0.22 -19.55 4.63
N LEU A 64 -0.67 -18.61 4.93
CA LEU A 64 -1.74 -18.18 4.03
C LEU A 64 -1.19 -17.70 2.68
N ALA A 65 -0.13 -16.89 2.72
CA ALA A 65 0.53 -16.40 1.51
C ALA A 65 1.12 -17.55 0.69
N VAL A 66 1.81 -18.51 1.31
CA VAL A 66 2.37 -19.68 0.64
C VAL A 66 1.28 -20.56 0.03
N GLU A 67 0.19 -20.83 0.76
CA GLU A 67 -0.95 -21.65 0.29
C GLU A 67 -1.57 -21.08 -0.98
N HIS A 68 -1.65 -19.76 -1.08
CA HIS A 68 -2.19 -19.05 -2.24
C HIS A 68 -1.13 -18.59 -3.25
N ASN A 69 0.13 -19.04 -3.12
CA ASN A 69 1.27 -18.58 -3.93
C ASN A 69 1.26 -17.05 -4.10
N SER A 70 1.09 -16.36 -2.98
CA SER A 70 0.83 -14.93 -2.87
C SER A 70 1.89 -14.23 -2.03
N LEU A 71 1.98 -12.92 -2.18
CA LEU A 71 2.81 -12.05 -1.35
C LEU A 71 1.91 -11.05 -0.62
N ILE A 72 1.95 -11.07 0.70
CA ILE A 72 1.27 -10.08 1.53
C ILE A 72 2.30 -9.04 1.98
N ALA A 73 1.95 -7.76 1.91
CA ALA A 73 2.80 -6.66 2.38
C ALA A 73 2.03 -5.79 3.38
N ARG A 74 2.50 -5.72 4.64
CA ARG A 74 1.95 -4.81 5.66
C ARG A 74 2.68 -3.48 5.58
N ARG A 75 1.92 -2.40 5.37
CA ARG A 75 2.46 -1.03 5.39
C ARG A 75 2.85 -0.61 6.81
N ILE A 76 4.04 -0.07 6.95
CA ILE A 76 4.63 0.47 8.16
C ILE A 76 4.94 1.95 7.90
N VAL A 77 4.66 2.77 8.90
CA VAL A 77 4.92 4.21 8.88
C VAL A 77 6.20 4.46 9.67
N GLU A 78 7.24 4.94 9.00
CA GLU A 78 8.54 5.26 9.60
C GLU A 78 8.85 6.75 9.42
N PRO A 79 9.48 7.42 10.40
CA PRO A 79 10.12 8.70 10.14
C PRO A 79 11.39 8.50 9.29
N ASN A 80 11.59 9.35 8.29
CA ASN A 80 12.83 9.41 7.50
C ASN A 80 13.88 10.28 8.21
N GLU A 81 15.08 10.40 7.64
CA GLU A 81 16.19 11.20 8.21
C GLU A 81 15.87 12.70 8.35
N ALA A 82 14.91 13.20 7.57
CA ALA A 82 14.40 14.57 7.64
C ALA A 82 13.23 14.74 8.62
N GLY A 83 12.79 13.65 9.28
CA GLY A 83 11.62 13.62 10.18
C GLY A 83 10.27 13.56 9.46
N GLU A 84 10.26 13.34 8.15
CA GLU A 84 9.05 13.18 7.34
C GLU A 84 8.60 11.71 7.36
N THR A 85 7.32 11.47 7.11
CA THR A 85 6.77 10.12 7.03
C THR A 85 7.21 9.41 5.75
N ARG A 86 7.75 8.19 5.89
CA ARG A 86 8.03 7.24 4.82
C ARG A 86 7.23 5.96 5.04
N PHE A 87 6.73 5.37 3.96
CA PHE A 87 6.09 4.07 3.99
C PHE A 87 7.09 2.96 3.66
N THR A 88 7.14 1.95 4.50
CA THR A 88 7.90 0.72 4.24
C THR A 88 7.01 -0.50 4.48
N TYR A 89 7.45 -1.67 4.05
CA TYR A 89 6.59 -2.86 4.05
C TYR A 89 7.28 -4.07 4.69
N ALA A 90 6.60 -4.67 5.69
CA ALA A 90 6.89 -6.02 6.12
C ALA A 90 6.20 -7.01 5.18
N THR A 91 6.86 -8.11 4.82
CA THR A 91 6.34 -9.07 3.83
C THR A 91 6.10 -10.43 4.44
N TYR A 92 5.08 -11.12 3.95
CA TYR A 92 4.73 -12.49 4.32
C TYR A 92 4.50 -13.32 3.05
N GLY A 93 5.08 -14.53 3.03
CA GLY A 93 5.08 -15.41 1.85
C GLY A 93 6.31 -15.28 0.97
N GLU A 94 6.23 -15.87 -0.23
CA GLU A 94 7.31 -15.88 -1.19
C GLU A 94 7.07 -14.86 -2.31
N GLY A 95 8.13 -14.21 -2.78
CA GLY A 95 8.05 -13.24 -3.88
C GLY A 95 8.95 -12.04 -3.66
N LYS A 96 8.85 -11.08 -4.59
CA LYS A 96 9.54 -9.80 -4.49
C LYS A 96 8.52 -8.69 -4.45
N LEU A 97 8.73 -7.76 -3.53
CA LEU A 97 7.99 -6.52 -3.51
C LEU A 97 8.28 -5.75 -4.82
N PRO A 98 7.26 -5.22 -5.51
CA PRO A 98 7.41 -4.53 -6.78
C PRO A 98 8.24 -3.25 -6.63
N GLU A 99 8.86 -2.82 -7.73
CA GLU A 99 9.57 -1.55 -7.77
C GLU A 99 8.64 -0.38 -7.40
N GLY A 100 9.12 0.50 -6.52
CA GLY A 100 8.34 1.61 -5.97
C GLY A 100 7.64 1.29 -4.65
N LEU A 101 7.76 0.09 -4.10
CA LEU A 101 7.45 -0.19 -2.70
C LEU A 101 8.75 -0.59 -1.97
N THR A 102 8.99 -0.01 -0.80
CA THR A 102 10.25 -0.19 -0.07
C THR A 102 10.09 -1.23 1.06
N ILE A 103 10.90 -2.28 1.05
CA ILE A 103 10.92 -3.27 2.15
C ILE A 103 11.42 -2.61 3.44
N SER A 104 10.72 -2.88 4.55
CA SER A 104 11.10 -2.35 5.87
C SER A 104 12.37 -3.00 6.42
N SER A 105 13.05 -2.31 7.34
CA SER A 105 14.10 -2.94 8.13
C SER A 105 13.53 -4.11 8.96
N LYS A 106 14.39 -5.06 9.33
CA LYS A 106 13.98 -6.18 10.20
C LYS A 106 13.46 -5.68 11.55
N GLU A 107 14.16 -4.72 12.14
CA GLU A 107 13.78 -4.10 13.41
C GLU A 107 12.39 -3.45 13.32
N SER A 108 12.13 -2.66 12.27
CA SER A 108 10.83 -2.03 12.06
C SER A 108 9.73 -3.07 11.85
N ALA A 109 9.97 -4.12 11.06
CA ALA A 109 9.00 -5.19 10.84
C ALA A 109 8.60 -5.89 12.15
N GLU A 110 9.58 -6.11 13.03
CA GLU A 110 9.42 -6.81 14.31
C GLU A 110 8.85 -5.92 15.42
N THR A 111 8.99 -4.59 15.34
CA THR A 111 8.59 -3.68 16.43
C THR A 111 7.38 -2.81 16.11
N SER A 112 7.07 -2.54 14.83
CA SER A 112 5.94 -1.67 14.45
C SER A 112 4.60 -2.29 14.84
N ASP A 113 3.55 -1.48 14.95
CA ASP A 113 2.19 -1.98 15.16
C ASP A 113 1.78 -2.98 14.06
N LEU A 114 0.90 -3.93 14.41
CA LEU A 114 0.22 -4.86 13.51
C LEU A 114 -1.07 -4.24 12.94
N LEU A 115 -1.52 -3.09 13.43
CA LEU A 115 -2.55 -2.29 12.78
C LEU A 115 -2.00 -1.66 11.48
N GLY A 116 -2.91 -1.41 10.54
CA GLY A 116 -2.58 -0.82 9.24
C GLY A 116 -3.04 -1.67 8.07
N SER A 117 -2.52 -1.33 6.89
CA SER A 117 -2.97 -1.90 5.62
C SER A 117 -2.11 -3.11 5.23
N TYR A 118 -2.78 -4.23 4.92
CA TYR A 118 -2.17 -5.46 4.44
C TYR A 118 -2.52 -5.63 2.96
N LEU A 119 -1.56 -5.33 2.09
CA LEU A 119 -1.70 -5.41 0.65
C LEU A 119 -1.53 -6.85 0.17
N ILE A 120 -2.34 -7.26 -0.80
CA ILE A 120 -2.16 -8.49 -1.55
C ILE A 120 -1.45 -8.12 -2.85
N VAL A 121 -0.14 -8.33 -2.88
CA VAL A 121 0.76 -7.80 -3.92
C VAL A 121 0.79 -8.68 -5.16
N SER A 122 0.69 -9.99 -4.98
CA SER A 122 0.69 -10.97 -6.07
C SER A 122 0.00 -12.25 -5.64
N GLY A 123 -0.30 -13.12 -6.60
CA GLY A 123 -0.86 -14.46 -6.38
C GLY A 123 -2.39 -14.50 -6.46
N SER A 124 -2.98 -15.51 -5.84
CA SER A 124 -4.42 -15.79 -5.87
C SER A 124 -5.11 -15.63 -4.53
N LEU A 125 -4.47 -15.04 -3.52
CA LEU A 125 -5.12 -14.70 -2.26
C LEU A 125 -6.18 -13.63 -2.51
N ASP A 126 -7.36 -13.80 -1.93
CA ASP A 126 -8.42 -12.79 -1.97
C ASP A 126 -8.54 -12.04 -0.63
N GLY A 127 -9.10 -10.84 -0.68
CA GLY A 127 -9.25 -9.98 0.48
C GLY A 127 -10.14 -10.56 1.59
N VAL A 128 -11.13 -11.38 1.24
CA VAL A 128 -12.04 -11.98 2.23
C VAL A 128 -11.32 -13.07 3.03
N SER A 129 -10.53 -13.91 2.35
CA SER A 129 -9.68 -14.90 3.02
C SER A 129 -8.68 -14.22 3.96
N LEU A 130 -7.97 -13.18 3.50
CA LEU A 130 -7.05 -12.40 4.34
C LEU A 130 -7.75 -11.75 5.54
N GLN A 131 -8.91 -11.12 5.33
CA GLN A 131 -9.70 -10.53 6.41
C GLN A 131 -10.14 -11.58 7.43
N THR A 132 -10.52 -12.76 6.96
CA THR A 132 -10.99 -13.86 7.81
C THR A 132 -9.85 -14.37 8.68
N THR A 133 -8.67 -14.61 8.11
CA THR A 133 -7.48 -15.00 8.87
C THR A 133 -7.10 -13.94 9.92
N LEU A 134 -7.08 -12.66 9.56
CA LEU A 134 -6.80 -11.58 10.51
C LEU A 134 -7.84 -11.53 11.64
N LYS A 135 -9.10 -11.81 11.34
CA LYS A 135 -10.18 -11.90 12.34
C LYS A 135 -10.02 -13.08 13.28
N GLU A 136 -9.60 -14.25 12.78
CA GLU A 136 -9.29 -15.41 13.61
C GLU A 136 -8.12 -15.14 14.55
N LEU A 137 -7.16 -14.30 14.12
CA LEU A 137 -6.04 -13.80 14.93
C LEU A 137 -6.44 -12.69 15.92
N GLY A 138 -7.72 -12.31 15.99
CA GLY A 138 -8.24 -11.32 16.94
C GLY A 138 -8.19 -9.87 16.45
N TYR A 139 -7.97 -9.64 15.16
CA TYR A 139 -7.95 -8.31 14.56
C TYR A 139 -9.25 -7.97 13.83
N GLN A 140 -9.63 -6.69 13.83
CA GLN A 140 -10.77 -6.19 13.07
C GLN A 140 -10.28 -5.34 11.92
N GLY A 141 -10.82 -5.59 10.73
CA GLY A 141 -10.53 -4.81 9.53
C GLY A 141 -11.57 -5.00 8.44
N PHE A 142 -11.41 -4.26 7.34
CA PHE A 142 -12.28 -4.34 6.17
C PHE A 142 -11.46 -4.53 4.89
N VAL A 143 -12.06 -5.20 3.91
CA VAL A 143 -11.46 -5.38 2.59
C VAL A 143 -11.60 -4.07 1.83
N SER A 144 -10.48 -3.58 1.29
CA SER A 144 -10.44 -2.52 0.30
C SER A 144 -10.04 -3.14 -1.04
N ASN A 145 -10.97 -3.13 -2.00
CA ASN A 145 -10.63 -3.48 -3.37
C ASN A 145 -9.99 -2.23 -3.95
N GLY A 146 -8.68 -2.28 -4.24
CA GLY A 146 -7.89 -1.13 -4.68
C GLY A 146 -8.62 -0.19 -5.66
N GLU A 147 -8.25 1.09 -5.63
CA GLU A 147 -8.82 2.09 -6.52
C GLU A 147 -8.57 1.70 -7.98
N ASP A 148 -9.65 1.57 -8.76
CA ASP A 148 -9.52 1.46 -10.22
C ASP A 148 -8.86 2.76 -10.71
N PRO A 149 -7.71 2.71 -11.42
CA PRO A 149 -7.02 3.90 -11.91
C PRO A 149 -7.90 4.77 -12.83
N PHE A 150 -9.02 4.25 -13.34
CA PHE A 150 -10.00 5.01 -14.10
C PHE A 150 -11.06 5.74 -13.25
N SER A 151 -11.16 5.45 -11.95
CA SER A 151 -12.11 6.12 -11.04
C SER A 151 -11.72 7.58 -10.74
N ILE A 152 -10.45 7.96 -10.94
CA ILE A 152 -9.94 9.32 -10.74
C ILE A 152 -10.50 10.31 -11.79
N VAL A 153 -11.11 9.83 -12.87
CA VAL A 153 -11.62 10.68 -13.98
C VAL A 153 -13.03 11.27 -13.70
N LEU A 154 -13.66 10.95 -12.56
CA LEU A 154 -15.07 11.30 -12.29
C LEU A 154 -15.32 12.35 -11.20
N LEU A 155 -14.29 13.07 -10.74
CA LEU A 155 -14.41 14.24 -9.84
C LEU A 155 -13.88 15.50 -10.51
#